data_AF-A0A2V9BQ93-F1
#
_entry.id   AF-A0A2V9BQ93-F1
#
_cell.length_a   1.000
_cell.length_b   1.000
_cell.length_c   1.000
_cell.angle_alpha   90.00
_cell.angle_beta   90.00
_cell.angle_gamma   90.00
#
_symmetry.space_group_name_H-M   'P 1'
#
loop_
_entity.id
_entity.type
_entity.pdbx_description
1 polymer ?
#
loop_
_entity_poly.entity_id
_entity_poly.type
_entity_poly.pdbx_seq_one_letter_code
_entity_poly.pdbx_strand_id
1 'polypeptide(L)'
;HKGAGGLMQLIPTTAQRYGAYDVFDPQQNIDAGVKYLRKLLERYNGNLDLALAAYNAGEGAVDRAHGVPSFRETRNYVQKVQNAYFRPGSGRMPDAFVNSHAIHRDVSPEGRIIFTND
;
A
#
# COMPACT_ATOMS: atom_id res chain seq x y z
N HIS A 1 -11.71 -17.81 5.76
CA HIS A 1 -10.29 -17.85 6.16
C HIS A 1 -9.49 -18.78 5.26
N LYS A 2 -8.82 -18.24 4.23
CA LYS A 2 -8.18 -19.02 3.14
C LYS A 2 -6.71 -19.41 3.43
N GLY A 3 -6.36 -19.66 4.68
CA GLY A 3 -4.98 -20.03 5.06
C GLY A 3 -3.96 -18.88 5.00
N ALA A 4 -4.38 -17.65 5.29
CA ALA A 4 -3.47 -16.51 5.43
C ALA A 4 -2.54 -16.67 6.64
N GLY A 5 -1.29 -16.20 6.54
CA GLY A 5 -0.26 -16.39 7.59
C GLY A 5 0.68 -15.20 7.77
N GLY A 6 1.34 -15.17 8.93
CA GLY A 6 2.32 -14.15 9.31
C GLY A 6 1.74 -12.80 9.71
N LEU A 7 2.61 -11.82 9.94
CA LEU A 7 2.27 -10.49 10.45
C LEU A 7 1.30 -9.71 9.54
N MET A 8 1.53 -9.77 8.24
CA MET A 8 0.74 -9.11 7.20
C MET A 8 -0.39 -10.00 6.64
N GLN A 9 -0.60 -11.19 7.23
CA GLN A 9 -1.69 -12.11 6.90
C GLN A 9 -1.79 -12.41 5.40
N LEU A 10 -0.68 -12.80 4.79
CA LEU A 10 -0.61 -13.08 3.35
C LEU A 10 -1.16 -14.47 3.03
N ILE A 11 -1.93 -14.56 1.95
CA ILE A 11 -2.27 -15.84 1.32
C ILE A 11 -0.97 -16.43 0.73
N PRO A 12 -0.63 -17.72 0.94
CA PRO A 12 0.64 -18.30 0.53
C PRO A 12 1.00 -18.08 -0.94
N THR A 13 0.02 -18.19 -1.85
CA THR A 13 0.24 -17.94 -3.28
C THR A 13 0.55 -16.48 -3.60
N THR A 14 -0.03 -15.54 -2.85
CA THR A 14 0.32 -14.11 -2.93
C THR A 14 1.70 -13.87 -2.33
N ALA A 15 2.00 -14.46 -1.17
CA ALA A 15 3.29 -14.32 -0.51
C ALA A 15 4.45 -14.73 -1.43
N GLN A 16 4.34 -15.91 -2.06
CA GLN A 16 5.34 -16.41 -3.01
C GLN A 16 5.52 -15.48 -4.22
N ARG A 17 4.43 -14.93 -4.77
CA ARG A 17 4.49 -13.98 -5.89
C ARG A 17 5.33 -12.74 -5.55
N TYR A 18 5.36 -12.34 -4.28
CA TYR A 18 6.11 -11.17 -3.80
C TYR A 18 7.40 -11.53 -3.03
N GLY A 19 7.85 -12.79 -3.14
CA GLY A 19 9.15 -13.24 -2.65
C GLY A 19 9.18 -13.78 -1.22
N ALA A 20 8.04 -14.02 -0.59
CA ALA A 20 7.95 -14.71 0.70
C ALA A 20 7.64 -16.21 0.48
N TYR A 21 8.66 -17.04 0.66
CA TYR A 21 8.55 -18.50 0.56
C TYR A 21 8.18 -19.12 1.92
N ASP A 22 8.58 -18.46 3.01
CA ASP A 22 8.06 -18.73 4.34
C ASP A 22 7.22 -17.54 4.81
N VAL A 23 5.91 -17.76 5.00
CA VAL A 23 4.99 -16.72 5.47
C VAL A 23 5.15 -16.40 6.95
N PHE A 24 5.84 -17.25 7.72
CA PHE A 24 6.09 -17.05 9.15
C PHE A 24 7.44 -16.40 9.43
N ASP A 25 8.34 -16.33 8.44
CA ASP A 25 9.51 -15.47 8.50
C ASP A 25 9.06 -13.99 8.50
N PRO A 26 9.30 -13.23 9.59
CA PRO A 26 8.75 -11.89 9.72
C PRO A 26 9.26 -10.92 8.65
N GLN A 27 10.52 -11.04 8.25
CA GLN A 27 11.14 -10.13 7.29
C GLN A 27 10.56 -10.36 5.88
N GLN A 28 10.52 -11.61 5.43
CA GLN A 28 9.88 -11.97 4.17
C GLN A 28 8.42 -11.55 4.14
N ASN A 29 7.67 -11.81 5.22
CA ASN A 29 6.25 -11.51 5.29
C ASN A 29 5.97 -10.00 5.18
N ILE A 30 6.76 -9.18 5.89
CA ILE A 30 6.64 -7.72 5.82
C ILE A 30 7.03 -7.21 4.42
N ASP A 31 8.17 -7.64 3.89
CA ASP A 31 8.66 -7.18 2.59
C ASP A 31 7.69 -7.54 1.46
N ALA A 32 7.17 -8.77 1.46
CA ALA A 32 6.19 -9.22 0.48
C ALA A 32 4.86 -8.47 0.62
N GLY A 33 4.39 -8.26 1.85
CA GLY A 33 3.12 -7.58 2.09
C GLY A 33 3.16 -6.10 1.75
N VAL A 34 4.27 -5.41 2.01
CA VAL A 34 4.48 -4.02 1.59
C VAL A 34 4.55 -3.90 0.07
N LYS A 35 5.28 -4.79 -0.61
CA LYS A 35 5.31 -4.82 -2.09
C LYS A 35 3.92 -5.06 -2.68
N TYR A 36 3.16 -5.99 -2.10
CA TYR A 36 1.79 -6.24 -2.54
C TYR A 36 0.89 -5.02 -2.32
N LEU A 37 0.93 -4.40 -1.14
CA LEU A 37 0.14 -3.21 -0.84
C LEU A 37 0.49 -2.05 -1.78
N ARG A 38 1.78 -1.81 -2.04
CA ARG A 38 2.22 -0.81 -3.02
C ARG A 38 1.61 -1.06 -4.40
N LYS A 39 1.70 -2.31 -4.89
CA LYS A 39 1.13 -2.69 -6.19
C LYS A 39 -0.37 -2.43 -6.24
N LEU A 40 -1.11 -2.66 -5.15
CA LEU A 40 -2.55 -2.37 -5.09
C LEU A 40 -2.83 -0.87 -5.12
N LEU A 41 -2.07 -0.07 -4.39
CA LEU A 41 -2.18 1.39 -4.43
C LEU A 41 -1.93 1.91 -5.85
N GLU A 42 -0.92 1.40 -6.54
CA GLU A 42 -0.64 1.74 -7.94
C GLU A 42 -1.82 1.32 -8.86
N ARG A 43 -2.33 0.08 -8.72
CA ARG A 43 -3.47 -0.42 -9.51
C ARG A 43 -4.73 0.44 -9.37
N TYR A 44 -5.00 0.93 -8.15
CA TYR A 44 -6.20 1.69 -7.84
C TYR A 44 -5.95 3.21 -7.74
N ASN A 45 -4.90 3.71 -8.42
CA ASN A 45 -4.59 5.13 -8.54
C ASN A 45 -4.53 5.87 -7.19
N GLY A 46 -3.94 5.23 -6.19
CA GLY A 46 -3.81 5.77 -4.83
C GLY A 46 -5.10 5.72 -4.01
N ASN A 47 -6.19 5.15 -4.52
CA ASN A 47 -7.42 4.98 -3.75
C ASN A 47 -7.21 3.93 -2.64
N LEU A 48 -7.04 4.42 -1.41
CA LEU A 48 -6.76 3.59 -0.24
C LEU A 48 -7.87 2.58 0.05
N ASP A 49 -9.13 2.95 -0.11
CA ASP A 49 -10.29 2.09 0.18
C ASP A 49 -10.29 0.87 -0.74
N LEU A 50 -10.06 1.09 -2.03
CA LEU A 50 -10.00 0.03 -3.02
C LEU A 50 -8.77 -0.87 -2.83
N ALA A 51 -7.62 -0.27 -2.50
CA ALA A 51 -6.41 -1.03 -2.21
C ALA A 51 -6.58 -1.94 -0.97
N LEU A 52 -7.15 -1.42 0.13
CA LEU A 52 -7.44 -2.20 1.33
C LEU A 52 -8.49 -3.29 1.08
N ALA A 53 -9.53 -2.97 0.29
CA ALA A 53 -10.54 -3.94 -0.10
C ALA A 53 -9.92 -5.07 -0.93
N ALA A 54 -9.05 -4.76 -1.89
CA ALA A 54 -8.37 -5.74 -2.73
C ALA A 54 -7.35 -6.57 -1.95
N TYR A 55 -6.70 -6.00 -0.94
CA TYR A 55 -5.80 -6.73 -0.05
C TYR A 55 -6.56 -7.84 0.71
N ASN A 56 -7.77 -7.53 1.18
CA ASN A 56 -8.60 -8.48 1.92
C ASN A 56 -9.38 -9.45 1.03
N ALA A 57 -10.09 -8.96 0.01
CA ALA A 57 -11.02 -9.73 -0.80
C ALA A 57 -10.41 -10.27 -2.11
N GLY A 58 -9.25 -9.76 -2.50
CA GLY A 58 -8.63 -9.98 -3.81
C GLY A 58 -9.09 -8.96 -4.85
N GLU A 59 -8.17 -8.62 -5.75
CA GLU A 59 -8.35 -7.62 -6.83
C GLU A 59 -9.57 -7.91 -7.70
N GLY A 60 -9.74 -9.17 -8.14
CA GLY A 60 -10.86 -9.55 -8.99
C GLY A 60 -12.24 -9.39 -8.33
N ALA A 61 -12.32 -9.36 -6.99
CA ALA A 61 -13.58 -9.06 -6.30
C ALA A 61 -13.91 -7.56 -6.38
N VAL A 62 -12.90 -6.71 -6.17
CA VAL A 62 -13.02 -5.25 -6.27
C VAL A 62 -13.31 -4.83 -7.72
N ASP A 63 -12.60 -5.41 -8.69
CA ASP A 63 -12.76 -5.08 -10.11
C ASP A 63 -14.17 -5.41 -10.61
N ARG A 64 -14.73 -6.59 -10.23
CA ARG A 64 -16.11 -6.96 -10.58
C ARG A 64 -17.16 -6.12 -9.89
N ALA A 65 -16.86 -5.62 -8.68
CA ALA A 65 -17.77 -4.76 -7.94
C ALA A 65 -17.70 -3.29 -8.39
N HIS A 66 -16.70 -2.92 -9.21
CA HIS A 66 -16.36 -1.53 -9.53
C HIS A 66 -16.24 -0.65 -8.27
N GLY A 67 -15.72 -1.23 -7.17
CA GLY A 67 -15.74 -0.59 -5.87
C GLY A 67 -15.44 -1.57 -4.73
N VAL A 68 -15.64 -1.13 -3.49
CA VAL A 68 -15.56 -2.03 -2.33
C VAL A 68 -16.70 -3.05 -2.41
N PRO A 69 -16.41 -4.37 -2.46
CA PRO A 69 -17.44 -5.38 -2.61
C PRO A 69 -18.38 -5.41 -1.39
N SER A 70 -19.63 -5.80 -1.60
CA SER A 70 -20.67 -5.90 -0.56
C SER A 70 -20.46 -7.03 0.46
N PHE A 71 -19.21 -7.46 0.67
CA PHE A 71 -18.83 -8.42 1.69
C PHE A 71 -18.70 -7.70 3.03
N ARG A 72 -19.47 -8.16 4.03
CA ARG A 72 -19.45 -7.56 5.38
C ARG A 72 -18.05 -7.57 5.98
N GLU A 73 -17.31 -8.66 5.81
CA GLU A 73 -15.92 -8.78 6.27
C GLU A 73 -15.02 -7.71 5.67
N THR A 74 -15.07 -7.52 4.34
CA THR A 74 -14.22 -6.55 3.63
C THR A 74 -14.54 -5.12 4.02
N ARG A 75 -15.82 -4.73 4.09
CA ARG A 75 -16.21 -3.39 4.55
C ARG A 75 -15.73 -3.10 5.97
N ASN A 76 -15.89 -4.07 6.87
CA ASN A 76 -15.40 -3.96 8.25
C ASN A 76 -13.86 -3.87 8.30
N TYR A 77 -13.16 -4.63 7.46
CA TYR A 77 -11.70 -4.59 7.36
C TYR A 77 -11.20 -3.21 6.92
N VAL A 78 -11.76 -2.66 5.84
CA VAL A 78 -11.39 -1.32 5.34
C VAL A 78 -11.60 -0.27 6.43
N GLN A 79 -12.78 -0.26 7.05
CA GLN A 79 -13.10 0.70 8.12
C GLN A 79 -12.16 0.55 9.32
N LYS A 80 -11.86 -0.68 9.75
CA LYS A 80 -10.96 -0.94 10.88
C LYS A 80 -9.55 -0.40 10.62
N VAL A 81 -9.00 -0.67 9.44
CA VAL A 81 -7.63 -0.23 9.08
C VAL A 81 -7.57 1.28 8.96
N GLN A 82 -8.56 1.90 8.32
CA GLN A 82 -8.61 3.36 8.23
C GLN A 82 -8.72 4.01 9.62
N ASN A 83 -9.61 3.53 10.48
CA ASN A 83 -9.72 4.07 11.84
C ASN A 83 -8.39 3.94 12.61
N ALA A 84 -7.67 2.83 12.45
CA ALA A 84 -6.37 2.64 13.08
C ALA A 84 -5.27 3.55 12.49
N TYR A 85 -5.33 3.85 11.20
CA TYR A 85 -4.36 4.68 10.48
C TYR A 85 -4.58 6.18 10.70
N PHE A 86 -5.83 6.63 10.68
CA PHE A 86 -6.21 8.05 10.80
C PHE A 86 -6.44 8.52 12.24
N ARG A 87 -6.44 7.62 13.24
CA ARG A 87 -6.57 8.04 14.65
C ARG A 87 -5.40 8.95 15.08
N PRO A 88 -5.65 9.96 15.93
CA PRO A 88 -4.58 10.72 16.57
C PRO A 88 -3.57 9.80 17.27
N GLY A 89 -2.28 10.08 17.11
CA GLY A 89 -1.22 9.27 17.71
C GLY A 89 -0.98 7.91 17.05
N SER A 90 -1.51 7.67 15.85
CA SER A 90 -1.24 6.43 15.08
C SER A 90 0.20 6.29 14.60
N GLY A 91 1.03 7.33 14.75
CA GLY A 91 2.34 7.41 14.11
C GLY A 91 2.27 7.72 12.62
N ARG A 92 1.07 7.96 12.07
CA ARG A 92 0.92 8.48 10.71
C ARG A 92 1.64 9.82 10.62
N MET A 93 2.59 9.92 9.70
CA MET A 93 3.28 11.16 9.38
C MET A 93 2.67 11.74 8.09
N PRO A 94 1.61 12.57 8.17
CA PRO A 94 0.98 13.15 6.99
C PRO A 94 1.97 13.99 6.15
N ASP A 95 2.96 14.59 6.80
CA ASP A 95 3.92 15.51 6.16
C ASP A 95 5.25 14.85 5.76
N ALA A 96 5.49 13.59 6.14
CA ALA A 96 6.75 12.90 5.82
C ALA A 96 6.98 12.66 4.32
N PHE A 97 5.92 12.73 3.51
CA PHE A 97 5.99 12.61 2.05
C PHE A 97 5.64 13.93 1.33
N VAL A 98 5.18 14.96 2.05
CA VAL A 98 4.90 16.29 1.48
C VAL A 98 6.21 17.05 1.26
N ASN A 99 7.23 16.79 2.08
CA ASN A 99 8.60 17.27 1.86
C ASN A 99 9.42 16.27 1.02
N SER A 100 8.96 16.01 -0.20
CA SER A 100 9.91 15.67 -1.26
C SER A 100 10.49 17.01 -1.69
N HIS A 101 11.69 17.37 -1.22
CA HIS A 101 12.40 18.59 -1.60
C HIS A 101 12.10 18.91 -3.07
N ALA A 102 11.36 19.99 -3.31
CA ALA A 102 10.87 20.31 -4.64
C ALA A 102 12.08 20.36 -5.58
N ILE A 103 12.04 19.63 -6.69
CA ILE A 103 13.15 19.67 -7.63
C ILE A 103 13.19 21.09 -8.21
N HIS A 104 14.14 21.90 -7.77
CA HIS A 104 14.32 23.25 -8.24
C HIS A 104 15.06 23.21 -9.57
N ARG A 105 14.46 23.81 -10.60
CA ARG A 105 15.11 24.03 -11.89
C ARG A 105 15.83 25.37 -11.83
N ASP A 106 17.16 25.34 -11.91
CA ASP A 106 17.98 26.53 -12.04
C ASP A 106 18.67 26.56 -13.42
N VAL A 107 18.96 27.76 -13.91
CA VAL A 107 19.69 27.96 -15.17
C VAL A 107 20.98 28.68 -14.85
N SER A 108 22.11 27.99 -15.05
CA SER A 108 23.42 28.59 -14.81
C SER A 108 23.67 29.81 -15.70
N PRO A 109 24.59 30.72 -15.35
CA PRO A 109 24.95 31.88 -16.18
C PRO A 109 25.37 31.51 -17.61
N GLU A 110 25.84 30.27 -17.82
CA GLU A 110 26.25 29.70 -19.10
C GLU A 110 25.08 29.01 -19.86
N GLY A 111 23.85 29.10 -19.34
CA GLY A 111 22.63 28.58 -19.96
C GLY A 111 22.34 27.11 -19.70
N ARG A 112 23.04 26.45 -18.76
CA ARG A 112 22.82 25.04 -18.44
C ARG A 112 21.68 24.86 -17.45
N ILE A 113 20.74 23.97 -17.77
CA ILE A 113 19.65 23.61 -16.84
C ILE A 113 20.18 22.63 -15.80
N ILE A 114 20.02 22.97 -14.52
CA ILE A 114 20.37 22.14 -13.36
C ILE A 114 19.11 21.86 -12.55
N PHE A 115 18.95 20.62 -12.12
CA PHE A 115 17.87 20.19 -11.24
C PHE A 115 18.49 19.82 -9.89
N THR A 116 18.08 20.48 -8.79
CA THR A 116 18.57 20.19 -7.42
C THR A 116 17.42 19.83 -6.48
N ASN A 117 17.72 19.04 -5.46
CA ASN A 117 16.83 18.61 -4.40
C ASN A 117 17.47 18.90 -3.03
N ASP A 118 17.65 20.19 -2.70
CA ASP A 118 18.18 20.60 -1.39
C ASP A 118 17.26 20.12 -0.25
#